data_AF-A0A9E3B1R4-F1
#
_entry.id   AF-A0A9E3B1R4-F1
#
_cell.length_a   1.000
_cell.length_b   1.000
_cell.length_c   1.000
_cell.angle_alpha   90.00
_cell.angle_beta   90.00
_cell.angle_gamma   90.00
#
_symmetry.space_group_name_H-M   'P 1'
#
loop_
_entity.id
_entity.type
_entity.pdbx_description
1 polymer ?
#
loop_
_entity_poly.entity_id
_entity_poly.type
_entity_poly.pdbx_seq_one_letter_code
_entity_poly.pdbx_strand_id
1 'polypeptide(L)'
;MKPDNPIIVQSDRTILLEVDHPQHAEARDALAQFAELEKSPEHIHTYRLSPLSLWNAAAGGMNAQQIVDMLTQYSKYAIPSN
;
A
#
# COMPACT_ATOMS: atom_id res chain seq x y z
N MET A 1 -4.67 -12.33 -10.60
CA MET A 1 -5.56 -11.47 -9.80
C MET A 1 -5.85 -12.19 -8.49
N LYS A 2 -5.97 -11.44 -7.39
CA LYS A 2 -6.34 -11.96 -6.06
C LYS A 2 -7.56 -11.14 -5.61
N PRO A 3 -8.79 -11.50 -5.98
CA PRO A 3 -9.95 -10.63 -5.71
C PRO A 3 -10.17 -10.38 -4.21
N ASP A 4 -9.73 -11.32 -3.36
CA ASP A 4 -9.87 -11.32 -1.89
C ASP A 4 -8.75 -10.57 -1.15
N ASN A 5 -8.06 -9.65 -1.83
CA ASN A 5 -6.94 -8.91 -1.29
C ASN A 5 -7.36 -7.47 -0.93
N PRO A 6 -6.83 -6.83 0.12
CA PRO A 6 -7.40 -5.59 0.63
C PRO A 6 -7.07 -4.30 -0.15
N ILE A 7 -6.05 -4.31 -1.03
CA ILE A 7 -5.56 -3.06 -1.64
C ILE A 7 -5.64 -3.03 -3.17
N ILE A 8 -5.77 -1.83 -3.71
CA ILE A 8 -5.63 -1.53 -5.14
C ILE A 8 -4.52 -0.50 -5.31
N VAL A 9 -3.49 -0.85 -6.09
CA VAL A 9 -2.39 0.07 -6.44
C VAL A 9 -2.67 0.73 -7.78
N GLN A 10 -2.64 2.06 -7.81
CA GLN A 10 -2.91 2.87 -9.01
C GLN A 10 -1.60 3.38 -9.63
N SER A 11 -1.62 3.71 -10.93
CA SER A 11 -0.44 4.16 -11.69
C SER A 11 0.10 5.50 -11.19
N ASP A 12 -0.76 6.35 -10.64
CA ASP A 12 -0.41 7.63 -10.02
C ASP A 12 0.18 7.49 -8.61
N ARG A 13 0.50 6.26 -8.18
CA ARG A 13 1.08 5.91 -6.87
C ARG A 13 0.11 6.08 -5.70
N THR A 14 -1.18 6.22 -5.97
CA THR A 14 -2.24 6.10 -4.97
C THR A 14 -2.48 4.64 -4.64
N ILE A 15 -2.72 4.34 -3.37
CA ILE A 15 -3.10 3.02 -2.88
C ILE A 15 -4.44 3.16 -2.15
N LEU A 16 -5.43 2.38 -2.59
CA LEU A 16 -6.74 2.31 -1.96
C LEU A 16 -6.78 1.06 -1.07
N LEU A 17 -7.11 1.22 0.20
CA LEU A 17 -7.24 0.15 1.18
C LEU A 17 -8.70 0.05 1.64
N GLU A 18 -9.31 -1.12 1.49
CA GLU A 18 -10.68 -1.39 1.95
C GLU A 18 -10.72 -1.60 3.47
N VAL A 19 -11.57 -0.83 4.16
CA VAL A 19 -11.67 -0.83 5.63
C VAL A 19 -12.37 -2.08 6.16
N ASP A 20 -13.43 -2.51 5.50
CA ASP A 20 -14.22 -3.69 5.89
C ASP A 20 -13.54 -5.03 5.56
N HIS A 21 -12.35 -5.00 4.95
CA HIS A 21 -11.64 -6.21 4.57
C HIS A 21 -11.05 -6.92 5.81
N PRO A 22 -11.15 -8.27 5.93
CA PRO A 22 -10.60 -8.99 7.09
C PRO A 22 -9.11 -8.75 7.34
N GLN A 23 -8.33 -8.49 6.28
CA GLN A 23 -6.89 -8.17 6.34
C GLN A 23 -6.58 -6.66 6.40
N HIS A 24 -7.58 -5.81 6.68
CA HIS A 24 -7.40 -4.37 6.71
C HIS A 24 -6.28 -3.95 7.67
N ALA A 25 -6.26 -4.49 8.89
CA ALA A 25 -5.30 -4.11 9.91
C ALA A 25 -3.86 -4.42 9.49
N GLU A 26 -3.62 -5.63 8.97
CA GLU A 26 -2.31 -6.08 8.50
C GLU A 26 -1.84 -5.26 7.29
N ALA A 27 -2.74 -4.99 6.33
CA ALA A 27 -2.43 -4.16 5.17
C ALA A 27 -2.17 -2.69 5.57
N ARG A 28 -2.92 -2.15 6.53
CA ARG A 28 -2.71 -0.80 7.08
C ARG A 28 -1.33 -0.66 7.72
N ASP A 29 -0.95 -1.63 8.57
CA ASP A 29 0.35 -1.64 9.25
C ASP A 29 1.52 -1.90 8.28
N ALA A 30 1.27 -2.69 7.24
CA ALA A 30 2.20 -2.86 6.13
C ALA A 30 2.46 -1.54 5.39
N LEU A 31 1.39 -0.84 4.97
CA LEU A 31 1.48 0.40 4.22
C LEU A 31 2.14 1.53 5.02
N ALA A 32 1.87 1.61 6.33
CA ALA A 32 2.43 2.64 7.20
C ALA A 32 3.97 2.66 7.24
N GLN A 33 4.63 1.58 6.82
CA GLN A 33 6.10 1.50 6.78
C GLN A 33 6.72 2.26 5.61
N PHE A 34 5.97 2.50 4.52
CA PHE A 34 6.53 3.06 3.29
C PHE A 34 5.57 3.95 2.48
N ALA A 35 4.35 4.19 2.97
CA ALA A 35 3.35 5.04 2.35
C ALA A 35 2.72 5.99 3.37
N GLU A 36 2.33 7.18 2.92
CA GLU A 36 1.67 8.19 3.75
C GLU A 36 0.15 8.04 3.66
N LEU A 37 -0.54 8.09 4.80
CA LEU A 37 -2.01 8.15 4.83
C LEU A 37 -2.47 9.55 4.41
N GLU A 38 -3.18 9.66 3.29
CA GLU A 38 -3.77 10.93 2.83
C GLU A 38 -5.15 11.16 3.44
N LYS A 39 -6.01 10.13 3.47
CA LYS A 39 -7.40 10.21 3.95
C LYS A 39 -7.87 8.88 4.53
N SER A 40 -8.71 8.93 5.57
CA SER A 40 -9.30 7.75 6.22
C SER A 40 -10.82 7.89 6.44
N PRO A 41 -11.64 7.94 5.38
CA PRO A 41 -13.08 7.82 5.49
C PRO A 41 -13.49 6.37 5.82
N GLU A 42 -14.77 6.18 6.14
CA GLU A 42 -15.33 4.94 6.71
C GLU A 42 -15.04 3.66 5.88
N HIS A 43 -15.00 3.74 4.54
CA HIS A 43 -14.96 2.54 3.69
C HIS A 43 -13.60 2.32 3.00
N ILE A 44 -12.90 3.38 2.61
CA ILE A 44 -11.67 3.31 1.82
C ILE A 44 -10.64 4.27 2.38
N HIS A 45 -9.53 3.75 2.89
CA HIS A 45 -8.37 4.58 3.20
C HIS A 45 -7.54 4.83 1.95
N THR A 46 -7.02 6.04 1.81
CA THR A 46 -6.17 6.45 0.69
C THR A 46 -4.76 6.70 1.19
N TYR A 47 -3.81 5.99 0.62
CA TYR A 47 -2.38 6.14 0.87
C TYR A 47 -1.65 6.62 -0.38
N ARG A 48 -0.50 7.26 -0.21
CA ARG A 48 0.38 7.72 -1.29
C ARG A 48 1.81 7.23 -1.10
N LEU A 49 2.40 6.71 -2.17
CA LEU A 49 3.85 6.56 -2.25
C LEU A 49 4.46 7.88 -2.72
N SER A 50 5.09 8.60 -1.79
CA SER A 50 5.86 9.81 -2.05
C SER A 50 7.37 9.51 -2.05
N PRO A 51 8.21 10.32 -2.74
CA PRO A 51 9.66 10.19 -2.62
C PRO A 51 10.15 10.26 -1.16
N LEU A 52 9.48 11.06 -0.32
CA LEU A 52 9.81 11.20 1.10
C LEU A 52 9.49 9.92 1.88
N SER A 53 8.30 9.35 1.69
CA SER A 53 7.89 8.09 2.34
C SER A 53 8.83 6.92 1.99
N LEU A 54 9.24 6.82 0.74
CA LEU A 54 10.19 5.81 0.28
C LEU A 54 11.60 6.04 0.84
N TRP A 55 12.05 7.30 0.90
CA TRP A 55 13.33 7.64 1.52
C TRP A 55 13.32 7.31 3.01
N ASN A 56 12.23 7.62 3.73
CA ASN A 56 12.06 7.29 5.14
C ASN A 56 12.09 5.77 5.35
N ALA A 57 11.39 5.00 4.52
CA ALA A 57 11.42 3.54 4.56
C ALA A 57 12.85 2.99 4.34
N ALA A 58 13.56 3.54 3.35
CA ALA A 58 14.94 3.17 3.05
C ALA A 58 15.90 3.52 4.20
N ALA A 59 15.75 4.69 4.82
CA ALA A 59 16.50 5.07 6.02
C ALA A 59 16.20 4.15 7.21
N GLY A 60 14.99 3.59 7.27
CA GLY A 60 14.59 2.55 8.22
C GLY A 60 15.07 1.13 7.89
N GLY A 61 15.84 0.95 6.82
CA GLY A 61 16.42 -0.34 6.41
C GLY A 61 15.55 -1.17 5.47
N MET A 62 14.42 -0.63 4.99
CA MET A 62 13.58 -1.31 4.01
C MET A 62 14.13 -1.12 2.60
N ASN A 63 14.22 -2.20 1.81
CA ASN A 63 14.63 -2.14 0.42
C ASN A 63 13.43 -2.15 -0.54
N ALA A 64 13.68 -1.80 -1.80
CA ALA A 64 12.63 -1.71 -2.82
C ALA A 64 11.93 -3.05 -3.08
N GLN A 65 12.65 -4.17 -3.01
CA GLN A 65 12.07 -5.50 -3.23
C GLN A 65 11.04 -5.83 -2.14
N GLN A 66 11.35 -5.52 -0.87
CA GLN A 66 10.42 -5.72 0.24
C GLN A 66 9.12 -4.92 0.03
N ILE A 67 9.22 -3.67 -0.44
CA ILE A 67 8.05 -2.84 -0.75
C ILE A 67 7.22 -3.48 -1.87
N VAL A 68 7.86 -3.90 -2.97
CA VAL A 68 7.18 -4.54 -4.10
C VAL A 68 6.52 -5.86 -3.68
N ASP A 69 7.17 -6.65 -2.84
CA ASP A 69 6.66 -7.92 -2.32
C ASP A 69 5.42 -7.68 -1.47
N MET A 70 5.44 -6.69 -0.57
CA MET A 70 4.29 -6.33 0.26
C MET A 70 3.11 -5.83 -0.59
N LEU A 71 3.37 -4.96 -1.56
CA LEU A 71 2.33 -4.51 -2.50
C LEU A 71 1.76 -5.69 -3.30
N THR A 72 2.60 -6.62 -3.76
CA THR A 72 2.17 -7.80 -4.53
C THR A 72 1.41 -8.80 -3.66
N GLN A 73 1.76 -8.89 -2.38
CA GLN A 73 1.09 -9.73 -1.40
C GLN A 73 -0.36 -9.30 -1.23
N TYR A 74 -0.60 -8.01 -1.00
CA TYR A 74 -1.92 -7.47 -0.64
C TYR A 74 -2.73 -6.90 -1.81
N SER A 75 -2.16 -6.71 -2.99
CA SER A 75 -2.86 -6.08 -4.12
C SER A 75 -3.85 -7.02 -4.83
N LYS A 76 -5.05 -6.51 -5.13
CA LYS A 76 -6.07 -7.22 -5.92
C LYS A 76 -5.63 -7.48 -7.35
N TYR A 77 -4.98 -6.47 -7.93
CA TYR A 77 -4.53 -6.43 -9.31
C TYR A 77 -3.00 -6.44 -9.39
N ALA A 78 -2.47 -6.70 -10.58
CA ALA A 78 -1.04 -6.53 -10.81
C ALA A 78 -0.64 -5.07 -10.53
N ILE A 79 0.55 -4.89 -9.96
CA ILE A 79 1.10 -3.56 -9.75
C ILE A 79 1.34 -2.92 -11.13
N PRO A 80 0.91 -1.67 -11.36
CA PRO A 80 1.17 -0.97 -12.61
C PRO A 80 2.67 -0.87 -12.91
N SER A 81 3.05 -1.10 -14.17
CA SER A 81 4.40 -0.84 -14.67
C SER A 81 4.50 0.66 -14.96
N ASN A 82 5.29 1.38 -14.17
CA ASN A 82 5.61 2.78 -14.42
C ASN A 82 6.95 2.90 -15.13
#